data_AF-A0A3M8B2W9-F1
#
_entry.id   AF-A0A3M8B2W9-F1
#
_cell.length_a   1.000
_cell.length_b   1.000
_cell.length_c   1.000
_cell.angle_alpha   90.00
_cell.angle_beta   90.00
_cell.angle_gamma   90.00
#
_symmetry.space_group_name_H-M   'P 1'
#
loop_
_entity.id
_entity.type
_entity.pdbx_description
1 polymer ?
#
loop_
_entity_poly.entity_id
_entity_poly.type
_entity_poly.pdbx_seq_one_letter_code
_entity_poly.pdbx_strand_id
1 'polypeptide(L)'
;MSLLKLREILTRWGTFLFVIFLSIVAVLVIVYIYGDQDLSKVNINDKAELLSWIYAGIMSLVAILTIFVTFSYEHKLIAATEILNSFYRPYTLSLEELRHGLIKYHSLTAKDRLLNYIYFILLLLSFLSFVFWGTIILIYSKFSILRLNGTLSVESIVDFGLYSFWFLMATIFILILFVINQSRNNKNPLTKGYLPIVNQLLDVDFISKQNIDISELLYKTCPIVELYSNPVENNLNSYELNIYFPIMMKNYRYVINIFNHNHEIIFKCYGTILDIFEVGMMHKESLDLLEDAFVSINENCYGEIKIYNQNLDALTRIRLTPEIKRDSVTFTPQRKVKISTHDNDKSILLQQESINIQYEKF
;
A
#
# COMPACT_ATOMS: atom_id res chain seq x y z
N MET A 1 20.05 4.76 14.21
CA MET A 1 18.68 4.53 13.68
C MET A 1 18.21 5.85 13.07
N SER A 2 17.80 5.90 11.80
CA SER A 2 17.41 7.17 11.16
C SER A 2 16.09 7.70 11.72
N LEU A 3 15.93 9.02 11.78
CA LEU A 3 14.70 9.68 12.26
C LEU A 3 13.43 9.19 11.53
N LEU A 4 13.55 8.84 10.25
CA LEU A 4 12.48 8.24 9.45
C LEU A 4 12.03 6.89 10.01
N LYS A 5 12.97 5.99 10.34
CA LYS A 5 12.64 4.69 10.94
C LYS A 5 11.97 4.84 12.31
N LEU A 6 12.40 5.82 13.12
CA LEU A 6 11.77 6.08 14.41
C LEU A 6 10.34 6.58 14.25
N ARG A 7 10.11 7.52 13.32
CA ARG A 7 8.76 8.02 13.00
C ARG A 7 7.84 6.90 12.50
N GLU A 8 8.35 6.00 11.65
CA GLU A 8 7.57 4.83 11.19
C GLU A 8 7.19 3.91 12.34
N ILE A 9 8.11 3.63 13.27
CA ILE A 9 7.81 2.79 14.43
C ILE A 9 6.79 3.46 15.34
N LEU A 10 6.96 4.74 15.67
CA LEU A 10 6.04 5.48 16.54
C LEU A 10 4.63 5.59 15.94
N THR A 11 4.52 5.82 14.63
CA THR A 11 3.20 5.91 13.97
C THR A 11 2.48 4.56 13.89
N ARG A 12 3.23 3.45 13.81
CA ARG A 12 2.65 2.09 13.73
C ARG A 12 2.36 1.47 15.08
N TRP A 13 3.22 1.72 16.07
CA TRP A 13 3.21 1.04 17.36
C TRP A 13 2.89 1.96 18.54
N GLY A 14 3.00 3.27 18.38
CA GLY A 14 2.90 4.22 19.48
C GLY A 14 1.60 4.12 20.25
N THR A 15 0.45 4.01 19.57
CA THR A 15 -0.86 3.88 20.24
C THR A 15 -0.97 2.58 21.02
N PHE A 16 -0.48 1.48 20.46
CA PHE A 16 -0.48 0.17 21.11
C PHE A 16 0.44 0.14 22.34
N LEU A 17 1.68 0.61 22.18
CA LEU A 17 2.67 0.66 23.26
C LEU A 17 2.23 1.61 24.38
N PHE A 18 1.62 2.74 24.04
CA PHE A 18 1.08 3.67 25.02
C PHE A 18 -0.02 3.04 25.87
N VAL A 19 -0.93 2.28 25.25
CA VAL A 19 -2.00 1.58 25.98
C VAL A 19 -1.43 0.53 26.95
N ILE A 20 -0.46 -0.27 26.50
CA ILE A 20 0.19 -1.27 27.37
C ILE A 20 0.90 -0.58 28.54
N PHE A 21 1.66 0.47 28.26
CA PHE A 21 2.35 1.25 29.29
C PHE A 21 1.37 1.82 30.31
N LEU A 22 0.27 2.42 29.83
CA LEU A 22 -0.77 2.98 30.69
C LEU A 22 -1.42 1.90 31.57
N SER A 23 -1.69 0.70 31.03
CA SER A 23 -2.22 -0.43 31.81
C SER A 23 -1.29 -0.82 32.95
N ILE A 24 0.01 -0.94 32.68
CA ILE A 24 1.02 -1.30 33.69
C ILE A 24 1.08 -0.21 34.77
N VAL A 25 1.17 1.06 34.38
CA VAL A 25 1.20 2.20 35.31
C VAL A 25 -0.06 2.24 36.17
N ALA A 26 -1.24 2.03 35.58
CA ALA A 26 -2.49 2.03 36.32
C ALA A 26 -2.52 0.94 37.41
N VAL A 27 -2.09 -0.28 37.09
CA VAL A 27 -1.99 -1.37 38.08
C VAL A 27 -0.98 -1.02 39.18
N LEU A 28 0.20 -0.48 38.83
CA LEU A 28 1.21 -0.07 39.82
C LEU A 28 0.71 1.05 40.75
N VAL A 29 -0.02 2.03 40.22
CA VAL A 29 -0.61 3.12 41.02
C VAL A 29 -1.65 2.56 42.00
N ILE A 30 -2.49 1.61 41.56
CA ILE A 30 -3.47 0.96 42.44
C ILE A 30 -2.77 0.19 43.57
N VAL A 31 -1.72 -0.56 43.25
CA VAL A 31 -0.90 -1.26 44.25
C VAL A 31 -0.28 -0.27 45.25
N TYR A 32 0.27 0.85 44.76
CA TYR A 32 0.91 1.86 45.61
C TYR A 32 -0.08 2.54 46.56
N ILE A 33 -1.28 2.90 46.08
CA ILE A 33 -2.27 3.64 46.89
C ILE A 33 -2.96 2.72 47.91
N TYR A 34 -3.30 1.48 47.52
CA TYR A 34 -4.15 0.60 48.32
C TYR A 34 -3.42 -0.57 48.99
N GLY A 35 -2.15 -0.80 48.66
CA GLY A 35 -1.38 -1.98 49.12
C GLY A 35 -1.14 -2.06 50.63
N ASP A 36 -1.32 -0.97 51.36
CA ASP A 36 -1.15 -0.91 52.83
C ASP A 36 -2.48 -0.80 53.59
N GLN A 37 -3.61 -0.79 52.88
CA GLN A 37 -4.93 -0.72 53.52
C GLN A 37 -5.40 -2.12 53.94
N ASP A 38 -5.77 -2.27 55.22
CA ASP A 38 -6.35 -3.50 55.75
C ASP A 38 -7.81 -3.65 55.30
N LEU A 39 -7.99 -4.18 54.08
CA LEU A 39 -9.29 -4.41 53.44
C LEU A 39 -10.08 -5.58 54.05
N SER A 40 -9.56 -6.22 55.10
CA SER A 40 -10.18 -7.37 55.78
C SER A 40 -11.57 -7.10 56.39
N LYS A 41 -11.99 -5.83 56.50
CA LYS A 41 -13.25 -5.41 57.13
C LYS A 41 -14.42 -5.16 56.18
N VAL A 42 -14.22 -5.21 54.87
CA VAL A 42 -15.28 -4.92 53.89
C VAL A 42 -15.62 -6.21 53.15
N ASN A 43 -16.89 -6.63 53.22
CA ASN A 43 -17.39 -7.80 52.48
C ASN A 43 -17.51 -7.45 50.99
N ILE A 44 -16.37 -7.42 50.28
CA ILE A 44 -16.24 -7.03 48.87
C ILE A 44 -16.42 -8.24 47.95
N ASN A 45 -16.34 -9.46 48.48
CA ASN A 45 -16.31 -10.70 47.71
C ASN A 45 -17.55 -10.88 46.83
N ASP A 46 -18.77 -10.69 47.36
CA ASP A 46 -20.01 -10.84 46.58
C ASP A 46 -20.12 -9.78 45.46
N LYS A 47 -19.62 -8.57 45.72
CA LYS A 47 -19.58 -7.49 44.72
C LYS A 47 -18.54 -7.77 43.65
N ALA A 48 -17.38 -8.30 44.03
CA ALA A 48 -16.33 -8.72 43.11
C ALA A 48 -16.78 -9.91 42.24
N GLU A 49 -17.54 -10.85 42.81
CA GLU A 49 -18.10 -11.97 42.08
C GLU A 49 -19.13 -11.50 41.04
N LEU A 50 -20.10 -10.66 41.43
CA LEU A 50 -21.06 -10.06 40.48
C LEU A 50 -20.35 -9.30 39.35
N LEU A 51 -19.34 -8.51 39.71
CA LEU A 51 -18.50 -7.78 38.78
C LEU A 51 -17.76 -8.71 37.82
N SER A 52 -17.26 -9.86 38.30
CA SER A 52 -16.59 -10.87 37.46
C SER A 52 -17.56 -11.52 36.46
N TRP A 53 -18.81 -11.79 36.84
CA TRP A 53 -19.83 -12.35 35.95
C TRP A 53 -20.25 -11.38 34.85
N ILE A 54 -20.51 -10.12 35.21
CA ILE A 54 -20.82 -9.06 34.23
C ILE A 54 -19.65 -8.90 33.25
N TYR A 55 -18.43 -8.91 33.79
CA TYR A 55 -17.21 -8.78 33.02
C TYR A 55 -16.99 -9.96 32.06
N ALA A 56 -17.23 -11.20 32.50
CA ALA A 56 -17.17 -12.38 31.65
C ALA A 56 -18.16 -12.29 30.47
N GLY A 57 -19.38 -11.80 30.73
CA GLY A 57 -20.37 -11.52 29.69
C GLY A 57 -19.86 -10.52 28.65
N ILE A 58 -19.29 -9.39 29.09
CA ILE A 58 -18.70 -8.38 28.21
C ILE A 58 -17.55 -8.98 27.39
N MET A 59 -16.67 -9.77 28.01
CA MET A 59 -15.54 -10.39 27.30
C MET A 59 -15.94 -11.36 26.20
N SER A 60 -17.06 -12.06 26.35
CA SER A 60 -17.56 -12.92 25.28
C SER A 60 -17.94 -12.12 24.03
N LEU A 61 -18.56 -10.94 24.21
CA LEU A 61 -18.84 -10.00 23.11
C LEU A 61 -17.55 -9.43 22.51
N VAL A 62 -16.58 -9.07 23.36
CA VAL A 62 -15.27 -8.59 22.88
C VAL A 62 -14.56 -9.65 22.05
N ALA A 63 -14.60 -10.92 22.46
CA ALA A 63 -13.99 -12.02 21.72
C ALA A 63 -14.62 -12.16 20.31
N ILE A 64 -15.95 -12.12 20.22
CA ILE A 64 -16.66 -12.16 18.92
C ILE A 64 -16.26 -10.98 18.03
N LEU A 65 -16.26 -9.76 18.58
CA LEU A 65 -15.83 -8.55 17.84
C LEU A 65 -14.37 -8.65 17.38
N THR A 66 -13.49 -9.19 18.23
CA THR A 66 -12.07 -9.36 17.93
C THR A 66 -11.86 -10.34 16.77
N ILE A 67 -12.59 -11.47 16.78
CA ILE A 67 -12.55 -12.45 15.69
C ILE A 67 -13.05 -11.81 14.39
N PHE A 68 -14.19 -11.11 14.44
CA PHE A 68 -14.76 -10.43 13.27
C PHE A 68 -13.79 -9.41 12.66
N VAL A 69 -13.15 -8.59 13.50
CA VAL A 69 -12.17 -7.59 13.06
C VAL A 69 -10.94 -8.25 12.46
N THR A 70 -10.43 -9.29 13.11
CA THR A 70 -9.25 -10.03 12.64
C THR A 70 -9.52 -10.65 11.27
N PHE A 71 -10.64 -11.36 11.13
CA PHE A 71 -11.06 -11.97 9.87
C PHE A 71 -11.26 -10.92 8.77
N SER A 72 -11.87 -9.77 9.10
CA SER A 72 -12.07 -8.67 8.15
C SER A 72 -10.74 -8.09 7.64
N TYR A 73 -9.75 -7.88 8.54
CA TYR A 73 -8.43 -7.43 8.13
C TYR A 73 -7.69 -8.50 7.31
N GLU A 74 -7.69 -9.76 7.75
CA GLU A 74 -7.00 -10.84 7.04
C GLU A 74 -7.57 -11.04 5.63
N HIS A 75 -8.90 -11.04 5.49
CA HIS A 75 -9.54 -11.14 4.18
C HIS A 75 -9.11 -10.00 3.24
N LYS A 76 -9.06 -8.76 3.74
CA LYS A 76 -8.56 -7.62 2.97
C LYS A 76 -7.10 -7.79 2.55
N LEU A 77 -6.24 -8.28 3.45
CA LEU A 77 -4.81 -8.47 3.18
C LEU A 77 -4.54 -9.59 2.18
N ILE A 78 -5.25 -10.70 2.28
CA ILE A 78 -5.14 -11.81 1.34
C ILE A 78 -5.54 -11.33 -0.05
N ALA A 79 -6.72 -10.69 -0.18
CA ALA A 79 -7.19 -10.15 -1.45
C ALA A 79 -6.23 -9.10 -2.04
N ALA A 80 -5.69 -8.20 -1.21
CA ALA A 80 -4.71 -7.23 -1.66
C ALA A 80 -3.41 -7.90 -2.13
N THR A 81 -2.97 -8.96 -1.46
CA THR A 81 -1.76 -9.69 -1.82
C THR A 81 -1.93 -10.46 -3.14
N GLU A 82 -3.08 -11.05 -3.38
CA GLU A 82 -3.40 -11.70 -4.66
C GLU A 82 -3.35 -10.70 -5.80
N ILE A 83 -3.95 -9.52 -5.64
CA ILE A 83 -3.91 -8.46 -6.65
C ILE A 83 -2.47 -7.98 -6.88
N LEU A 84 -1.69 -7.80 -5.81
CA LEU A 84 -0.28 -7.41 -5.90
C LEU A 84 0.53 -8.42 -6.73
N ASN A 85 0.35 -9.72 -6.48
CA ASN A 85 1.05 -10.77 -7.20
C ASN A 85 0.67 -10.77 -8.69
N SER A 86 -0.61 -10.58 -9.00
CA SER A 86 -1.09 -10.48 -10.38
C SER A 86 -0.57 -9.22 -11.08
N PHE A 87 -0.42 -8.11 -10.36
CA PHE A 87 0.22 -6.89 -10.87
C PHE A 87 1.71 -7.09 -11.16
N TYR A 88 2.42 -7.85 -10.31
CA TYR A 88 3.85 -8.13 -10.50
C TYR A 88 4.14 -9.04 -11.70
N ARG A 89 3.14 -9.83 -12.13
CA ARG A 89 3.24 -10.80 -13.22
C ARG A 89 1.97 -10.79 -14.07
N PRO A 90 1.75 -9.73 -14.86
CA PRO A 90 0.44 -9.46 -15.44
C PRO A 90 0.17 -10.24 -16.74
N TYR A 91 0.72 -11.45 -16.91
CA TYR A 91 0.73 -12.18 -18.19
C TYR A 91 -0.66 -12.43 -18.77
N THR A 92 -1.63 -12.80 -17.94
CA THR A 92 -3.00 -13.13 -18.38
C THR A 92 -3.97 -11.95 -18.28
N LEU A 93 -3.56 -10.85 -17.63
CA LEU A 93 -4.47 -9.75 -17.34
C LEU A 93 -4.67 -8.82 -18.54
N SER A 94 -5.91 -8.41 -18.78
CA SER A 94 -6.20 -7.29 -19.70
C SER A 94 -5.81 -5.95 -19.07
N LEU A 95 -5.72 -4.90 -19.89
CA LEU A 95 -5.46 -3.53 -19.40
C LEU A 95 -6.55 -3.06 -18.43
N GLU A 96 -7.82 -3.35 -18.72
CA GLU A 96 -8.95 -2.99 -17.85
C GLU A 96 -8.90 -3.75 -16.52
N GLU A 97 -8.57 -5.04 -16.56
CA GLU A 97 -8.37 -5.85 -15.35
C GLU A 97 -7.22 -5.32 -14.49
N LEU A 98 -6.12 -4.89 -15.11
CA LEU A 98 -5.01 -4.23 -14.40
C LEU A 98 -5.48 -2.94 -13.71
N ARG A 99 -6.19 -2.08 -14.43
CA ARG A 99 -6.71 -0.82 -13.89
C ARG A 99 -7.70 -1.06 -12.75
N HIS A 100 -8.68 -1.94 -12.94
CA HIS A 100 -9.64 -2.30 -11.90
C HIS A 100 -8.96 -2.99 -10.71
N GLY A 101 -7.96 -3.82 -10.96
CA GLY A 101 -7.11 -4.42 -9.94
C GLY A 101 -6.43 -3.37 -9.08
N LEU A 102 -5.79 -2.37 -9.68
CA LEU A 102 -5.14 -1.26 -8.95
C LEU A 102 -6.11 -0.44 -8.11
N ILE A 103 -7.30 -0.13 -8.65
CA ILE A 103 -8.36 0.59 -7.90
C ILE A 103 -8.83 -0.25 -6.70
N LYS A 104 -9.05 -1.55 -6.91
CA LYS A 104 -9.43 -2.49 -5.84
C LYS A 104 -8.32 -2.65 -4.80
N TYR A 105 -7.06 -2.68 -5.23
CA TYR A 105 -5.92 -2.71 -4.32
C TYR A 105 -5.86 -1.45 -3.46
N HIS A 106 -6.10 -0.28 -4.05
CA HIS A 106 -6.16 0.98 -3.32
C HIS A 106 -7.25 0.94 -2.24
N SER A 107 -8.46 0.48 -2.57
CA SER A 107 -9.56 0.42 -1.60
C SER A 107 -9.33 -0.60 -0.48
N LEU A 108 -8.67 -1.73 -0.77
CA LEU A 108 -8.35 -2.76 0.23
C LEU A 108 -7.23 -2.34 1.19
N THR A 109 -6.24 -1.59 0.69
CA THR A 109 -5.10 -1.11 1.49
C THR A 109 -5.35 0.24 2.17
N ALA A 110 -6.37 0.98 1.72
CA ALA A 110 -6.80 2.21 2.36
C ALA A 110 -7.26 1.98 3.80
N LYS A 111 -6.97 2.95 4.67
CA LYS A 111 -7.38 2.91 6.06
C LYS A 111 -8.89 3.05 6.17
N ASP A 112 -9.55 1.94 6.47
CA ASP A 112 -10.98 1.91 6.73
C ASP A 112 -11.29 2.57 8.09
N ARG A 113 -12.09 3.65 8.07
CA ARG A 113 -12.41 4.43 9.27
C ARG A 113 -13.17 3.62 10.31
N LEU A 114 -14.10 2.77 9.87
CA LEU A 114 -14.93 1.96 10.76
C LEU A 114 -14.09 0.88 11.44
N LEU A 115 -13.28 0.14 10.67
CA LEU A 115 -12.36 -0.86 11.20
C LEU A 115 -11.30 -0.27 12.13
N ASN A 116 -10.84 0.96 11.86
CA ASN A 116 -9.96 1.70 12.78
C ASN A 116 -10.68 2.08 14.07
N TYR A 117 -11.92 2.54 14.00
CA TYR A 117 -12.71 2.89 15.19
C TYR A 117 -12.97 1.67 16.07
N ILE A 118 -13.36 0.54 15.48
CA ILE A 118 -13.54 -0.71 16.22
C ILE A 118 -12.21 -1.15 16.86
N TYR A 119 -11.08 -1.02 16.16
CA TYR A 119 -9.76 -1.30 16.73
C TYR A 119 -9.45 -0.43 17.97
N PHE A 120 -9.78 0.86 17.95
CA PHE A 120 -9.61 1.71 19.13
C PHE A 120 -10.53 1.32 20.29
N ILE A 121 -11.77 0.93 20.01
CA ILE A 121 -12.67 0.36 21.02
C ILE A 121 -12.05 -0.91 21.63
N LEU A 122 -11.51 -1.81 20.79
CA LEU A 122 -10.84 -3.01 21.27
C LEU A 122 -9.63 -2.66 22.16
N LEU A 123 -8.81 -1.68 21.79
CA LEU A 123 -7.70 -1.21 22.64
C LEU A 123 -8.18 -0.66 23.99
N LEU A 124 -9.25 0.15 24.00
CA LEU A 124 -9.81 0.72 25.22
C LEU A 124 -10.40 -0.37 26.13
N LEU A 125 -11.20 -1.27 25.57
CA LEU A 125 -11.73 -2.42 26.31
C LEU A 125 -10.60 -3.29 26.83
N SER A 126 -9.52 -3.38 26.07
CA SER A 126 -8.35 -4.12 26.50
C SER A 126 -7.66 -3.49 27.70
N PHE A 127 -7.43 -2.18 27.66
CA PHE A 127 -6.93 -1.42 28.80
C PHE A 127 -7.79 -1.65 30.05
N LEU A 128 -9.11 -1.48 29.92
CA LEU A 128 -10.04 -1.70 31.03
C LEU A 128 -9.98 -3.14 31.54
N SER A 129 -9.84 -4.12 30.65
CA SER A 129 -9.66 -5.53 30.99
C SER A 129 -8.46 -5.78 31.89
N PHE A 130 -7.30 -5.27 31.46
CA PHE A 130 -6.04 -5.40 32.20
C PHE A 130 -6.16 -4.83 33.60
N VAL A 131 -6.68 -3.60 33.71
CA VAL A 131 -6.80 -2.89 34.98
C VAL A 131 -7.81 -3.59 35.89
N PHE A 132 -8.97 -3.99 35.37
CA PHE A 132 -10.03 -4.61 36.15
C PHE A 132 -9.63 -5.97 36.72
N TRP A 133 -9.13 -6.88 35.86
CA TRP A 133 -8.66 -8.18 36.33
C TRP A 133 -7.45 -8.06 37.25
N GLY A 134 -6.53 -7.15 36.95
CA GLY A 134 -5.39 -6.87 37.82
C GLY A 134 -5.87 -6.44 39.21
N THR A 135 -6.83 -5.53 39.28
CA THR A 135 -7.42 -5.05 40.54
C THR A 135 -8.15 -6.16 41.30
N ILE A 136 -8.96 -6.96 40.63
CA ILE A 136 -9.68 -8.08 41.26
C ILE A 136 -8.71 -9.06 41.89
N ILE A 137 -7.65 -9.44 41.17
CA ILE A 137 -6.66 -10.40 41.67
C ILE A 137 -5.88 -9.81 42.84
N LEU A 138 -5.54 -8.53 42.79
CA LEU A 138 -4.91 -7.82 43.91
C LEU A 138 -5.82 -7.79 45.16
N ILE A 139 -7.14 -7.64 44.99
CA ILE A 139 -8.10 -7.72 46.10
C ILE A 139 -8.17 -9.14 46.68
N TYR A 140 -8.30 -10.18 45.84
CA TYR A 140 -8.38 -11.56 46.31
C TYR A 140 -7.12 -12.04 47.03
N SER A 141 -5.95 -11.59 46.56
CA SER A 141 -4.65 -11.87 47.18
C SER A 141 -4.28 -10.90 48.31
N LYS A 142 -5.18 -9.99 48.70
CA LYS A 142 -4.95 -8.98 49.75
C LYS A 142 -3.64 -8.20 49.56
N PHE A 143 -3.27 -7.91 48.33
CA PHE A 143 -2.02 -7.22 47.96
C PHE A 143 -0.75 -7.94 48.49
N SER A 144 -0.81 -9.26 48.69
CA SER A 144 0.29 -10.08 49.23
C SER A 144 1.59 -10.02 48.41
N ILE A 145 1.54 -9.57 47.16
CA ILE A 145 2.72 -9.33 46.30
C ILE A 145 3.77 -8.43 46.94
N LEU A 146 3.36 -7.47 47.80
CA LEU A 146 4.26 -6.58 48.54
C LEU A 146 4.88 -7.25 49.77
N ARG A 147 4.30 -8.36 50.24
CA ARG A 147 4.72 -9.13 51.42
C ARG A 147 5.36 -10.43 50.98
N LEU A 148 6.42 -10.33 50.17
CA LEU A 148 7.33 -11.43 49.83
C LEU A 148 8.18 -11.85 51.06
N ASN A 149 7.53 -12.06 52.21
CA ASN A 149 8.14 -12.74 53.35
C ASN A 149 8.01 -14.23 53.07
N GLY A 150 9.14 -14.87 52.76
CA GLY A 150 9.22 -16.19 52.11
C GLY A 150 8.83 -17.38 52.98
N THR A 151 7.58 -17.43 53.44
CA THR A 151 6.96 -18.63 54.01
C THR A 151 6.06 -19.26 52.96
N LEU A 152 6.41 -20.45 52.47
CA LEU A 152 5.59 -21.26 51.56
C LEU A 152 4.34 -21.77 52.30
N SER A 153 3.27 -20.98 52.29
CA SER A 153 1.94 -21.40 52.73
C SER A 153 1.07 -21.79 51.54
N VAL A 154 -0.02 -22.55 51.79
CA VAL A 154 -1.00 -22.90 50.75
C VAL A 154 -1.60 -21.63 50.12
N GLU A 155 -1.83 -20.58 50.91
CA GLU A 155 -2.32 -19.28 50.44
C GLU A 155 -1.34 -18.63 49.46
N SER A 156 -0.03 -18.66 49.76
CA SER A 156 0.99 -18.12 48.86
C SER A 156 1.07 -18.86 47.52
N ILE A 157 0.81 -20.18 47.51
CA ILE A 157 0.75 -20.97 46.27
C ILE A 157 -0.49 -20.59 45.45
N VAL A 158 -1.64 -20.40 46.09
CA VAL A 158 -2.88 -19.96 45.41
C VAL A 158 -2.70 -18.56 44.81
N ASP A 159 -2.14 -17.61 45.57
CA ASP A 159 -1.85 -16.26 45.09
C ASP A 159 -0.89 -16.28 43.89
N PHE A 160 0.21 -17.04 43.98
CA PHE A 160 1.13 -17.22 42.86
C PHE A 160 0.44 -17.79 41.62
N GLY A 161 -0.48 -18.76 41.80
CA GLY A 161 -1.29 -19.32 40.73
C GLY A 161 -2.19 -18.26 40.06
N LEU A 162 -2.86 -17.43 40.84
CA LEU A 162 -3.71 -16.34 40.34
C LEU A 162 -2.91 -15.30 39.54
N TYR A 163 -1.76 -14.87 40.05
CA TYR A 163 -0.88 -13.93 39.34
C TYR A 163 -0.30 -14.53 38.06
N SER A 164 0.12 -15.79 38.10
CA SER A 164 0.64 -16.50 36.93
C SER A 164 -0.42 -16.65 35.84
N PHE A 165 -1.66 -17.00 36.23
CA PHE A 165 -2.79 -17.09 35.31
C PHE A 165 -3.12 -15.73 34.69
N TRP A 166 -3.16 -14.67 35.49
CA TRP A 166 -3.35 -13.31 34.99
C TRP A 166 -2.27 -12.89 34.00
N PHE A 167 -1.00 -13.12 34.34
CA PHE A 167 0.13 -12.80 33.47
C PHE A 167 0.09 -13.57 32.15
N LEU A 168 -0.32 -14.85 32.19
CA LEU A 168 -0.50 -15.66 30.99
C LEU A 168 -1.63 -15.10 30.11
N MET A 169 -2.80 -14.81 30.69
CA MET A 169 -3.93 -14.22 29.97
C MET A 169 -3.59 -12.84 29.40
N ALA A 170 -2.90 -12.03 30.18
CA ALA A 170 -2.33 -10.74 29.79
C ALA A 170 -1.44 -10.86 28.55
N THR A 171 -0.52 -11.83 28.56
CA THR A 171 0.40 -12.07 27.46
C THR A 171 -0.33 -12.50 26.19
N ILE A 172 -1.27 -13.44 26.30
CA ILE A 172 -2.10 -13.89 25.17
C ILE A 172 -2.85 -12.70 24.55
N PHE A 173 -3.41 -11.85 25.39
CA PHE A 173 -4.20 -10.73 24.92
C PHE A 173 -3.35 -9.63 24.27
N ILE A 174 -2.15 -9.36 24.79
CA ILE A 174 -1.14 -8.52 24.12
C ILE A 174 -0.78 -9.11 22.75
N LEU A 175 -0.60 -10.44 22.65
CA LEU A 175 -0.29 -11.10 21.38
C LEU A 175 -1.41 -10.95 20.36
N ILE A 176 -2.68 -11.09 20.77
CA ILE A 176 -3.85 -10.88 19.89
C ILE A 176 -3.86 -9.43 19.37
N LEU A 177 -3.73 -8.44 20.27
CA LEU A 177 -3.68 -7.03 19.89
C LEU A 177 -2.48 -6.71 18.99
N PHE A 178 -1.35 -7.37 19.22
CA PHE A 178 -0.15 -7.26 18.38
C PHE A 178 -0.42 -7.78 16.96
N VAL A 179 -1.06 -8.95 16.81
CA VAL A 179 -1.45 -9.50 15.50
C VAL A 179 -2.41 -8.54 14.78
N ILE A 180 -3.44 -8.06 15.47
CA ILE A 180 -4.41 -7.11 14.88
C ILE A 180 -3.72 -5.81 14.47
N ASN A 181 -2.80 -5.28 15.29
CA ASN A 181 -2.05 -4.08 14.93
C ASN A 181 -1.14 -4.30 13.72
N GLN A 182 -0.56 -5.49 13.56
CA GLN A 182 0.18 -5.83 12.34
C GLN A 182 -0.74 -5.86 11.12
N SER A 183 -1.89 -6.52 11.21
CA SER A 183 -2.85 -6.61 10.11
C SER A 183 -3.38 -5.23 9.70
N ARG A 184 -3.71 -4.38 10.68
CA ARG A 184 -4.11 -2.98 10.47
C ARG A 184 -3.07 -2.16 9.73
N ASN A 185 -1.78 -2.43 9.95
CA ASN A 185 -0.67 -1.74 9.30
C ASN A 185 -0.29 -2.37 7.94
N ASN A 186 -1.16 -3.19 7.36
CA ASN A 186 -0.97 -3.85 6.06
C ASN A 186 0.24 -4.79 6.02
N LYS A 187 0.47 -5.56 7.10
CA LYS A 187 1.50 -6.59 7.10
C LYS A 187 1.21 -7.61 5.99
N ASN A 188 2.20 -7.90 5.15
CA ASN A 188 2.00 -8.88 4.08
C ASN A 188 1.90 -10.28 4.69
N PRO A 189 0.82 -11.05 4.43
CA PRO A 189 0.62 -12.38 5.00
C PRO A 189 1.52 -13.45 4.36
N LEU A 190 1.96 -13.26 3.11
CA LEU A 190 2.72 -14.27 2.35
C LEU A 190 4.22 -13.97 2.30
N THR A 191 4.63 -12.72 2.46
CA THR A 191 6.04 -12.30 2.31
C THR A 191 6.52 -11.47 3.49
N LYS A 192 7.85 -11.39 3.66
CA LYS A 192 8.47 -10.54 4.68
C LYS A 192 8.29 -9.08 4.29
N GLY A 193 7.50 -8.35 5.05
CA GLY A 193 7.39 -6.90 4.89
C GLY A 193 5.97 -6.42 5.09
N TYR A 194 5.68 -5.23 4.57
CA TYR A 194 4.35 -4.65 4.52
C TYR A 194 3.96 -4.51 3.06
N LEU A 195 2.65 -4.54 2.77
CA LEU A 195 2.15 -4.25 1.45
C LEU A 195 2.53 -2.80 1.07
N PRO A 196 3.04 -2.57 -0.15
CA PRO A 196 3.34 -1.23 -0.62
C PRO A 196 2.06 -0.40 -0.70
N ILE A 197 2.20 0.92 -0.55
CA ILE A 197 1.08 1.82 -0.80
C ILE A 197 0.86 1.88 -2.31
N VAL A 198 -0.38 2.03 -2.78
CA VAL A 198 -0.67 2.05 -4.23
C VAL A 198 0.15 3.08 -5.01
N ASN A 199 0.46 4.25 -4.43
CA ASN A 199 1.30 5.26 -5.07
C ASN A 199 2.73 4.76 -5.31
N GLN A 200 3.22 3.84 -4.48
CA GLN A 200 4.51 3.17 -4.70
C GLN A 200 4.41 2.14 -5.83
N LEU A 201 3.27 1.43 -5.96
CA LEU A 201 3.05 0.51 -7.09
C LEU A 201 2.95 1.20 -8.44
N LEU A 202 2.50 2.45 -8.44
CA LEU A 202 2.43 3.28 -9.64
C LEU A 202 3.71 4.07 -9.89
N ASP A 203 4.74 3.93 -9.07
CA ASP A 203 6.03 4.60 -9.24
C ASP A 203 7.03 3.68 -9.96
N VAL A 204 7.41 4.04 -11.18
CA VAL A 204 8.34 3.28 -12.04
C VAL A 204 9.66 2.98 -11.33
N ASP A 205 10.17 3.92 -10.54
CA ASP A 205 11.45 3.78 -9.83
C ASP A 205 11.37 2.86 -8.61
N PHE A 206 10.18 2.78 -8.01
CA PHE A 206 9.92 1.83 -6.95
C PHE A 206 9.80 0.42 -7.53
N ILE A 207 8.96 0.23 -8.55
CA ILE A 207 8.72 -1.09 -9.15
C ILE A 207 9.97 -1.66 -9.82
N SER A 208 10.85 -0.82 -10.38
CA SER A 208 12.11 -1.28 -11.00
C SER A 208 13.09 -1.90 -10.00
N LYS A 209 12.94 -1.60 -8.71
CA LYS A 209 13.78 -2.14 -7.62
C LYS A 209 13.19 -3.41 -7.00
N GLN A 210 11.96 -3.76 -7.36
CA GLN A 210 11.29 -4.95 -6.87
C GLN A 210 11.50 -6.13 -7.83
N ASN A 211 11.21 -7.35 -7.36
CA ASN A 211 11.25 -8.56 -8.19
C ASN A 211 9.98 -8.69 -9.05
N ILE A 212 9.84 -7.79 -10.02
CA ILE A 212 8.67 -7.64 -10.91
C ILE A 212 9.11 -7.86 -12.36
N ASP A 213 8.24 -8.46 -13.18
CA ASP A 213 8.44 -8.43 -14.64
C ASP A 213 8.02 -7.06 -15.18
N ILE A 214 8.87 -6.06 -14.94
CA ILE A 214 8.61 -4.67 -15.32
C ILE A 214 8.44 -4.51 -16.83
N SER A 215 9.12 -5.35 -17.62
CA SER A 215 9.02 -5.33 -19.08
C SER A 215 7.61 -5.65 -19.56
N GLU A 216 6.98 -6.66 -18.93
CA GLU A 216 5.62 -7.07 -19.25
C GLU A 216 4.60 -6.06 -18.75
N LEU A 217 4.77 -5.56 -17.52
CA LEU A 217 3.88 -4.56 -16.96
C LEU A 217 3.84 -3.29 -17.84
N LEU A 218 5.02 -2.75 -18.17
CA LEU A 218 5.13 -1.56 -19.01
C LEU A 218 4.68 -1.80 -20.46
N TYR A 219 4.76 -3.04 -20.96
CA TYR A 219 4.18 -3.41 -22.24
C TYR A 219 2.66 -3.32 -22.23
N LYS A 220 2.02 -3.83 -21.16
CA LYS A 220 0.56 -3.79 -21.04
C LYS A 220 0.01 -2.40 -20.76
N THR A 221 0.77 -1.57 -20.06
CA THR A 221 0.41 -0.17 -19.76
C THR A 221 1.07 0.82 -20.72
N CYS A 222 1.56 0.35 -21.87
CA CYS A 222 2.23 1.16 -22.86
C CYS A 222 1.29 2.25 -23.39
N PRO A 223 1.75 3.50 -23.56
CA PRO A 223 0.94 4.53 -24.17
C PRO A 223 0.63 4.20 -25.62
N ILE A 224 -0.53 4.66 -26.05
CA ILE A 224 -1.01 4.58 -27.43
C ILE A 224 -0.76 5.94 -28.08
N VAL A 225 -0.28 5.92 -29.31
CA VAL A 225 -0.03 7.15 -30.07
C VAL A 225 -1.05 7.23 -31.18
N GLU A 226 -1.83 8.29 -31.21
CA GLU A 226 -2.88 8.55 -32.19
C GLU A 226 -2.56 9.82 -32.95
N LEU A 227 -2.72 9.79 -34.26
CA LEU A 227 -2.53 10.95 -35.12
C LEU A 227 -3.85 11.21 -35.82
N TYR A 228 -4.33 12.45 -35.82
CA TYR A 228 -5.60 12.83 -36.42
C TYR A 228 -5.41 13.90 -37.48
N SER A 229 -6.18 13.81 -38.56
CA SER A 229 -6.40 14.92 -39.49
C SER A 229 -7.75 15.57 -39.17
N ASN A 230 -7.71 16.77 -38.60
CA ASN A 230 -8.88 17.53 -38.24
C ASN A 230 -9.19 18.54 -39.36
N PRO A 231 -10.34 18.41 -40.05
CA PRO A 231 -10.74 19.37 -41.07
C PRO A 231 -11.08 20.70 -40.41
N VAL A 232 -10.37 21.78 -40.78
CA VAL A 232 -10.71 23.13 -40.32
C VAL A 232 -11.59 23.81 -41.37
N GLU A 233 -12.54 24.63 -40.93
CA GLU A 233 -13.26 25.54 -41.83
C GLU A 233 -12.22 26.41 -42.57
N ASN A 234 -12.22 26.36 -43.91
CA ASN A 234 -11.30 27.02 -44.88
C ASN A 234 -10.24 26.15 -45.60
N ASN A 235 -10.47 24.85 -45.79
CA ASN A 235 -9.60 23.94 -46.59
C ASN A 235 -8.16 23.76 -46.06
N LEU A 236 -7.89 24.15 -44.82
CA LEU A 236 -6.64 23.83 -44.13
C LEU A 236 -6.93 22.65 -43.20
N ASN A 237 -6.19 21.55 -43.35
CA ASN A 237 -6.24 20.47 -42.38
C ASN A 237 -5.29 20.82 -41.23
N SER A 238 -5.79 20.73 -40.01
CA SER A 238 -4.92 20.72 -38.81
C SER A 238 -4.61 19.27 -38.47
N TYR A 239 -3.39 19.01 -38.01
CA TYR A 239 -2.97 17.66 -37.64
C TYR A 239 -2.62 17.65 -36.16
N GLU A 240 -3.06 16.62 -35.45
CA GLU A 240 -2.85 16.49 -34.01
C GLU A 240 -2.20 15.15 -33.69
N LEU A 241 -1.18 15.19 -32.85
CA LEU A 241 -0.56 14.05 -32.20
C LEU A 241 -1.12 13.91 -30.78
N ASN A 242 -1.73 12.78 -30.51
CA ASN A 242 -2.34 12.44 -29.24
C ASN A 242 -1.59 11.26 -28.61
N ILE A 243 -1.10 11.45 -27.38
CA ILE A 243 -0.46 10.38 -26.60
C ILE A 243 -1.38 10.03 -25.45
N TYR A 244 -1.91 8.81 -25.50
CA TYR A 244 -2.85 8.29 -24.52
C TYR A 244 -2.16 7.30 -23.58
N PHE A 245 -2.10 7.65 -22.29
CA PHE A 245 -1.62 6.80 -21.21
C PHE A 245 -2.81 6.07 -20.58
N PRO A 246 -2.94 4.75 -20.79
CA PRO A 246 -4.10 4.02 -20.27
C PRO A 246 -4.08 3.88 -18.73
N ILE A 247 -2.88 3.88 -18.13
CA ILE A 247 -2.66 3.92 -16.69
C ILE A 247 -1.50 4.86 -16.44
N MET A 248 -1.77 6.00 -15.78
CA MET A 248 -0.73 6.96 -15.44
C MET A 248 0.20 6.39 -14.36
N MET A 249 1.52 6.49 -14.59
CA MET A 249 2.55 6.06 -13.65
C MET A 249 3.44 7.24 -13.28
N LYS A 250 3.85 7.28 -12.02
CA LYS A 250 4.79 8.22 -11.45
C LYS A 250 6.22 7.89 -11.88
N ASN A 251 7.04 8.93 -12.05
CA ASN A 251 8.42 8.86 -12.54
C ASN A 251 8.55 8.14 -13.88
N TYR A 252 7.52 8.23 -14.72
CA TYR A 252 7.48 7.56 -16.01
C TYR A 252 8.17 8.40 -17.07
N ARG A 253 9.33 7.96 -17.55
CA ARG A 253 10.14 8.64 -18.57
C ARG A 253 10.14 7.86 -19.85
N TYR A 254 9.86 8.53 -20.96
CA TYR A 254 9.68 7.84 -22.23
C TYR A 254 10.23 8.62 -23.43
N VAL A 255 10.61 7.85 -24.45
CA VAL A 255 10.97 8.35 -25.78
C VAL A 255 10.24 7.51 -26.82
N ILE A 256 9.53 8.17 -27.72
CA ILE A 256 8.74 7.61 -28.82
C ILE A 256 9.40 8.05 -30.12
N ASN A 257 9.81 7.10 -30.93
CA ASN A 257 10.35 7.34 -32.28
C ASN A 257 9.41 6.69 -33.29
N ILE A 258 8.98 7.43 -34.32
CA ILE A 258 8.28 6.86 -35.46
C ILE A 258 9.22 6.81 -36.64
N PHE A 259 9.35 5.64 -37.24
CA PHE A 259 10.26 5.37 -38.35
C PHE A 259 9.49 5.15 -39.64
N ASN A 260 10.06 5.64 -40.75
CA ASN A 260 9.60 5.31 -42.09
C ASN A 260 10.09 3.91 -42.52
N HIS A 261 9.71 3.52 -43.74
CA HIS A 261 10.14 2.27 -44.38
C HIS A 261 11.66 2.13 -44.55
N ASN A 262 12.40 3.24 -44.60
CA ASN A 262 13.86 3.29 -44.73
C ASN A 262 14.58 3.30 -43.37
N HIS A 263 13.87 3.11 -42.26
CA HIS A 263 14.39 3.24 -40.89
C HIS A 263 14.87 4.66 -40.50
N GLU A 264 14.40 5.68 -41.21
CA GLU A 264 14.64 7.08 -40.85
C GLU A 264 13.56 7.56 -39.90
N ILE A 265 13.92 8.42 -38.94
CA ILE A 265 13.00 8.95 -37.94
C ILE A 265 12.13 10.03 -38.61
N ILE A 266 10.82 9.78 -38.68
CA ILE A 266 9.82 10.76 -39.13
C ILE A 266 9.63 11.82 -38.05
N PHE A 267 9.40 11.38 -36.82
CA PHE A 267 9.34 12.26 -35.67
C PHE A 267 9.77 11.54 -34.40
N LYS A 268 10.29 12.32 -33.46
CA LYS A 268 10.65 11.90 -32.12
C LYS A 268 9.86 12.73 -31.11
N CYS A 269 9.31 12.05 -30.12
CA CYS A 269 8.56 12.66 -29.02
C CYS A 269 9.05 12.08 -27.70
N TYR A 270 9.23 12.90 -26.67
CA TYR A 270 9.70 12.44 -25.36
C TYR A 270 9.10 13.25 -24.23
N GLY A 271 9.07 12.67 -23.03
CA GLY A 271 8.56 13.36 -21.86
C GLY A 271 8.74 12.59 -20.56
N THR A 272 8.41 13.27 -19.45
CA THR A 272 8.49 12.72 -18.09
C THR A 272 7.21 13.01 -17.32
N ILE A 273 6.60 11.97 -16.74
CA ILE A 273 5.49 12.07 -15.80
C ILE A 273 6.04 11.97 -14.37
N LEU A 274 6.08 13.08 -13.64
CA LEU A 274 6.67 13.13 -12.29
C LEU A 274 5.72 12.77 -11.17
N ASP A 275 4.42 12.95 -11.36
CA ASP A 275 3.42 12.66 -10.34
C ASP A 275 2.11 12.19 -10.94
N ILE A 276 1.28 11.59 -10.09
CA ILE A 276 -0.06 11.11 -10.46
C ILE A 276 -1.09 11.74 -9.53
N PHE A 277 -2.25 12.10 -10.08
CA PHE A 277 -3.34 12.68 -9.29
C PHE A 277 -4.24 11.60 -8.67
N GLU A 278 -4.57 10.56 -9.45
CA GLU A 278 -5.51 9.51 -9.04
C GLU A 278 -5.09 8.13 -9.54
N VAL A 279 -5.43 7.09 -8.77
CA VAL A 279 -5.13 5.69 -9.09
C VAL A 279 -6.00 5.22 -10.25
N GLY A 280 -5.37 4.70 -11.30
CA GLY A 280 -6.08 4.21 -12.49
C GLY A 280 -6.56 5.33 -13.42
N MET A 281 -6.10 6.57 -13.19
CA MET A 281 -6.36 7.68 -14.09
C MET A 281 -5.75 7.42 -15.47
N MET A 282 -6.55 7.73 -16.49
CA MET A 282 -6.11 7.82 -17.87
C MET A 282 -5.64 9.25 -18.14
N HIS A 283 -4.56 9.41 -18.89
CA HIS A 283 -4.04 10.73 -19.24
C HIS A 283 -3.90 10.84 -20.75
N LYS A 284 -4.27 11.98 -21.32
CA LYS A 284 -4.13 12.26 -22.76
C LYS A 284 -3.41 13.59 -22.91
N GLU A 285 -2.36 13.58 -23.72
CA GLU A 285 -1.65 14.78 -24.14
C GLU A 285 -1.83 14.99 -25.63
N SER A 286 -2.08 16.23 -26.03
CA SER A 286 -2.34 16.62 -27.41
C SER A 286 -1.32 17.66 -27.84
N LEU A 287 -0.69 17.43 -28.98
CA LEU A 287 0.34 18.29 -29.57
C LEU A 287 -0.02 18.56 -31.02
N ASP A 288 0.21 19.78 -31.49
CA ASP A 288 0.08 20.10 -32.90
C ASP A 288 1.16 19.36 -33.70
N LEU A 289 0.74 18.68 -34.76
CA LEU A 289 1.60 17.94 -35.68
C LEU A 289 1.69 18.69 -37.02
N LEU A 290 2.85 18.65 -37.65
CA LEU A 290 3.04 19.15 -39.00
C LEU A 290 2.45 18.18 -40.04
N GLU A 291 1.83 18.73 -41.09
CA GLU A 291 1.25 17.97 -42.21
C GLU A 291 2.25 16.99 -42.84
N ASP A 292 3.50 17.42 -43.10
CA ASP A 292 4.56 16.58 -43.67
C ASP A 292 4.77 15.27 -42.88
N ALA A 293 4.73 15.37 -41.55
CA ALA A 293 4.95 14.22 -40.68
C ALA A 293 3.78 13.24 -40.81
N PHE A 294 2.54 13.73 -40.88
CA PHE A 294 1.36 12.89 -41.08
C PHE A 294 1.38 12.19 -42.44
N VAL A 295 1.65 12.94 -43.52
CA VAL A 295 1.64 12.41 -44.90
C VAL A 295 2.72 11.35 -45.13
N SER A 296 3.83 11.43 -44.41
CA SER A 296 4.92 10.45 -44.51
C SER A 296 4.62 9.08 -43.88
N ILE A 297 3.51 8.96 -43.12
CA ILE A 297 3.15 7.73 -42.42
C ILE A 297 2.36 6.80 -43.34
N ASN A 298 2.84 5.56 -43.47
CA ASN A 298 2.22 4.51 -44.27
C ASN A 298 2.24 3.16 -43.52
N GLU A 299 1.66 2.11 -44.11
CA GLU A 299 1.53 0.78 -43.48
C GLU A 299 2.89 0.14 -43.13
N ASN A 300 3.97 0.54 -43.81
CA ASN A 300 5.32 0.02 -43.58
C ASN A 300 6.07 0.79 -42.47
N CYS A 301 5.49 1.86 -41.94
CA CYS A 301 6.05 2.58 -40.81
C CYS A 301 5.94 1.76 -39.53
N TYR A 302 6.80 2.06 -38.56
CA TYR A 302 6.68 1.46 -37.23
C TYR A 302 7.10 2.46 -36.17
N GLY A 303 6.51 2.35 -34.99
CA GLY A 303 6.90 3.13 -33.83
C GLY A 303 7.81 2.32 -32.91
N GLU A 304 8.59 3.01 -32.09
CA GLU A 304 9.26 2.41 -30.94
C GLU A 304 9.10 3.30 -29.72
N ILE A 305 8.73 2.70 -28.59
CA ILE A 305 8.71 3.36 -27.29
C ILE A 305 9.79 2.75 -26.41
N LYS A 306 10.65 3.61 -25.86
CA LYS A 306 11.61 3.27 -24.81
C LYS A 306 11.18 3.91 -23.51
N ILE A 307 11.21 3.16 -22.42
CA ILE A 307 10.83 3.63 -21.08
C ILE A 307 12.03 3.50 -20.15
N TYR A 308 12.24 4.49 -19.29
CA TYR A 308 13.43 4.65 -18.47
C TYR A 308 13.10 4.82 -16.98
N ASN A 309 14.07 4.46 -16.13
CA ASN A 309 14.04 4.76 -14.69
C ASN A 309 14.71 6.11 -14.35
N GLN A 310 14.82 6.40 -13.06
CA GLN A 310 15.47 7.60 -12.52
C GLN A 310 16.92 7.76 -12.98
N ASN A 311 17.63 6.65 -13.13
CA ASN A 311 19.04 6.58 -13.51
C ASN A 311 19.24 6.61 -15.03
N LEU A 312 18.16 6.76 -15.81
CA LEU A 312 18.16 6.70 -17.27
C LEU A 312 18.63 5.35 -17.81
N ASP A 313 18.38 4.28 -17.08
CA ASP A 313 18.48 2.92 -17.60
C ASP A 313 17.18 2.57 -18.31
N ALA A 314 17.29 2.09 -19.56
CA ALA A 314 16.14 1.61 -20.31
C ALA A 314 15.58 0.35 -19.64
N LEU A 315 14.32 0.41 -19.23
CA LEU A 315 13.59 -0.68 -18.59
C LEU A 315 12.92 -1.60 -19.61
N THR A 316 12.40 -1.01 -20.70
CA THR A 316 11.78 -1.77 -21.79
C THR A 316 11.85 -0.99 -23.10
N ARG A 317 11.78 -1.72 -24.21
CA ARG A 317 11.62 -1.21 -25.56
C ARG A 317 10.48 -1.95 -26.24
N ILE A 318 9.52 -1.21 -26.78
CA ILE A 318 8.29 -1.76 -27.33
C ILE A 318 8.16 -1.28 -28.78
N ARG A 319 7.89 -2.21 -29.70
CA ARG A 319 7.59 -1.86 -31.09
C ARG A 319 6.09 -1.63 -31.24
N LEU A 320 5.74 -0.53 -31.89
CA LEU A 320 4.38 -0.19 -32.25
C LEU A 320 4.14 -0.44 -33.74
N THR A 321 2.91 -0.81 -34.09
CA THR A 321 2.45 -0.95 -35.47
C THR A 321 1.33 0.04 -35.78
N PRO A 322 1.36 0.69 -36.95
CA PRO A 322 0.29 1.59 -37.35
C PRO A 322 -0.96 0.82 -37.77
N GLU A 323 -2.11 1.31 -37.34
CA GLU A 323 -3.43 0.99 -37.87
C GLU A 323 -3.96 2.26 -38.54
N ILE A 324 -4.03 2.24 -39.87
CA ILE A 324 -4.40 3.41 -40.67
C ILE A 324 -5.90 3.38 -40.96
N LYS A 325 -6.57 4.48 -40.61
CA LYS A 325 -7.95 4.78 -40.98
C LYS A 325 -7.94 6.06 -41.82
N ARG A 326 -9.10 6.37 -42.42
CA ARG A 326 -9.23 7.49 -43.38
C ARG A 326 -8.69 8.82 -42.82
N ASP A 327 -9.00 9.13 -41.57
CA ASP A 327 -8.71 10.42 -40.94
C ASP A 327 -7.82 10.29 -39.69
N SER A 328 -7.28 9.09 -39.44
CA SER A 328 -6.47 8.84 -38.23
C SER A 328 -5.49 7.69 -38.40
N VAL A 329 -4.33 7.78 -37.75
CA VAL A 329 -3.37 6.68 -37.62
C VAL A 329 -3.15 6.37 -36.15
N THR A 330 -3.38 5.12 -35.74
CA THR A 330 -3.16 4.67 -34.36
C THR A 330 -1.98 3.70 -34.31
N PHE A 331 -0.95 4.03 -33.53
CA PHE A 331 0.17 3.15 -33.26
C PHE A 331 -0.10 2.35 -31.98
N THR A 332 -0.27 1.04 -32.15
CA THR A 332 -0.58 0.11 -31.04
C THR A 332 0.64 -0.74 -30.68
N PRO A 333 0.82 -1.09 -29.40
CA PRO A 333 1.89 -2.00 -28.97
C PRO A 333 1.75 -3.39 -29.60
N GLN A 334 2.80 -3.85 -30.29
CA GLN A 334 2.80 -5.18 -30.94
C GLN A 334 3.66 -6.21 -30.19
N ARG A 335 4.89 -5.83 -29.82
CA ARG A 335 5.84 -6.72 -29.14
C ARG A 335 6.93 -6.00 -28.38
N LYS A 336 7.48 -6.67 -27.38
CA LYS A 336 8.73 -6.29 -26.70
C LYS A 336 9.93 -6.51 -27.63
N VAL A 337 10.87 -5.58 -27.62
CA VAL A 337 12.12 -5.61 -28.41
C VAL A 337 13.30 -5.68 -27.44
N LYS A 338 14.37 -6.37 -27.83
CA LYS A 338 15.59 -6.41 -27.03
C LYS A 338 16.19 -5.01 -26.91
N ILE A 339 16.54 -4.64 -25.69
CA ILE A 339 17.21 -3.37 -25.39
C ILE A 339 18.63 -3.45 -25.95
N SER A 340 19.02 -2.44 -26.73
CA SER A 340 20.38 -2.29 -27.28
C SER A 340 21.34 -1.88 -26.17
N THR A 341 22.60 -2.32 -26.25
CA THR A 341 23.67 -1.87 -25.33
C THR A 341 24.10 -0.43 -25.59
N HIS A 342 23.87 0.10 -26.79
CA HIS A 342 24.10 1.49 -27.15
C HIS A 342 22.75 2.22 -27.22
N ASP A 343 22.55 3.20 -26.34
CA ASP A 343 21.32 3.97 -26.23
C ASP A 343 21.61 5.48 -26.33
N ASN A 344 21.36 6.03 -27.50
CA ASN A 344 21.66 7.43 -27.83
C ASN A 344 20.59 8.40 -27.31
N ASP A 345 19.41 7.88 -26.90
CA ASP A 345 18.27 8.71 -26.52
C ASP A 345 18.36 9.20 -25.05
N LYS A 346 19.31 8.70 -24.25
CA LYS A 346 19.49 9.10 -22.84
C LYS A 346 19.78 10.59 -22.66
N SER A 347 20.52 11.17 -23.60
CA SER A 347 20.95 12.59 -23.54
C SER A 347 19.78 13.57 -23.58
N ILE A 348 18.70 13.18 -24.25
CA ILE A 348 17.50 13.99 -24.46
C ILE A 348 16.69 14.13 -23.16
N LEU A 349 16.72 13.10 -22.31
CA LEU A 349 15.99 13.07 -21.04
C LEU A 349 16.67 13.87 -19.90
N LEU A 350 17.93 14.28 -20.06
CA LEU A 350 18.69 15.01 -19.04
C LEU A 350 18.30 16.50 -18.92
N GLN A 351 17.50 17.03 -19.85
CA GLN A 351 17.22 18.47 -19.97
C GLN A 351 15.89 18.94 -19.36
N GLN A 352 15.12 18.09 -18.65
CA GLN A 352 13.75 18.43 -18.25
C GLN A 352 13.46 18.30 -16.73
N GLU A 353 12.73 19.28 -16.19
CA GLU A 353 12.29 19.36 -14.77
C GLU A 353 10.77 19.16 -14.56
N SER A 354 9.95 18.98 -15.61
CA SER A 354 8.48 18.79 -15.49
C SER A 354 7.87 18.05 -16.67
N ILE A 355 6.55 17.77 -16.63
CA ILE A 355 5.76 17.25 -17.76
C ILE A 355 5.91 18.25 -18.92
N ASN A 356 6.84 17.98 -19.82
CA ASN A 356 7.05 18.73 -21.05
C ASN A 356 7.23 17.70 -22.14
N ILE A 357 6.23 17.60 -23.00
CA ILE A 357 6.37 16.81 -24.21
C ILE A 357 7.01 17.70 -25.26
N GLN A 358 8.18 17.30 -25.72
CA GLN A 358 8.92 18.00 -26.76
C GLN A 358 9.02 17.09 -27.98
N TYR A 359 8.90 17.69 -29.16
CA TYR A 359 9.04 16.99 -30.43
C TYR A 359 10.23 17.55 -31.22
N GLU A 360 10.97 16.64 -31.86
CA GLU A 360 12.08 16.96 -32.76
C GLU A 360 11.81 16.31 -34.12
N LYS A 361 11.98 17.08 -35.19
CA LYS A 361 11.96 16.61 -36.59
C LYS A 361 13.39 16.32 -37.03
N PHE A 362 13.58 15.26 -37.80
CA PHE A 362 14.87 14.88 -38.40
C PHE A 362 14.81 14.93 -39.92
#